data_AF-A0A0K8QI78-F1
#
_entry.id   AF-A0A0K8QI78-F1
#
_cell.length_a   1.000
_cell.length_b   1.000
_cell.length_c   1.000
_cell.angle_alpha   90.00
_cell.angle_beta   90.00
_cell.angle_gamma   90.00
#
_symmetry.space_group_name_H-M   'P 1'
#
loop_
_entity.id
_entity.type
_entity.pdbx_description
1 polymer ?
#
loop_
_entity_poly.entity_id
_entity_poly.type
_entity_poly.pdbx_seq_one_letter_code
_entity_poly.pdbx_strand_id
1 'polypeptide(L)'
;MVRRNSAAAARRGFPRWAWLVVGAVVAIALVGGVSAWYQANPQSSGPTNTAAPTGGTTAVPNGCLAGASNDAAGLLKAQKEAPHSEAGAAGFASAVLRWIAQYPRPSAGDGATVSAAILAKGATGTVANLTANLAAAKPLPGVTSGSLNFADGRYAVEEATPDMVRVTVGGAEVRNGKPTDQKIASTMTMVWEDSVWKVRSDGTERTLDELFASGSAFSGGC
;
A
#
# COMPACT_ATOMS: atom_id res chain seq x y z
N MET A 1 -29.58 -25.13 59.29
CA MET A 1 -29.35 -25.85 58.01
C MET A 1 -29.08 -24.83 56.92
N VAL A 2 -27.88 -24.83 56.33
CA VAL A 2 -27.47 -23.90 55.27
C VAL A 2 -27.13 -24.73 54.03
N ARG A 3 -27.82 -24.49 52.91
CA ARG A 3 -27.37 -24.89 51.57
C ARG A 3 -27.35 -23.65 50.69
N ARG A 4 -26.14 -23.19 50.33
CA ARG A 4 -25.92 -22.22 49.25
C ARG A 4 -25.69 -23.03 47.97
N ASN A 5 -26.57 -22.87 46.97
CA ASN A 5 -26.33 -23.36 45.62
C ASN A 5 -25.60 -22.26 44.84
N SER A 6 -24.37 -22.54 44.42
CA SER A 6 -23.62 -21.74 43.45
C SER A 6 -24.04 -22.15 42.04
N ALA A 7 -24.63 -21.23 41.28
CA ALA A 7 -24.84 -21.40 39.84
C ALA A 7 -23.82 -20.54 39.09
N ALA A 8 -22.89 -21.22 38.41
CA ALA A 8 -21.93 -20.60 37.50
C ALA A 8 -22.66 -20.07 36.25
N ALA A 9 -22.48 -18.78 35.94
CA ALA A 9 -22.99 -18.19 34.72
C ALA A 9 -22.14 -18.63 33.52
N ALA A 10 -22.74 -19.41 32.61
CA ALA A 10 -22.15 -19.75 31.32
C ALA A 10 -22.04 -18.49 30.45
N ARG A 11 -20.81 -18.07 30.12
CA ARG A 11 -20.58 -17.01 29.13
C ARG A 11 -20.97 -17.54 27.74
N ARG A 12 -22.12 -17.11 27.21
CA ARG A 12 -22.47 -17.31 25.80
C ARG A 12 -21.46 -16.57 24.92
N GLY A 13 -20.67 -17.31 24.15
CA GLY A 13 -19.76 -16.75 23.17
C GLY A 13 -20.51 -16.01 22.06
N PHE A 14 -19.94 -14.91 21.59
CA PHE A 14 -20.51 -14.10 20.51
C PHE A 14 -20.64 -14.94 19.22
N PRO A 15 -21.83 -15.00 18.61
CA PRO A 15 -22.05 -15.85 17.44
C PRO A 15 -21.29 -15.33 16.22
N ARG A 16 -20.77 -16.24 15.37
CA ARG A 16 -19.88 -15.90 14.24
C ARG A 16 -20.48 -14.91 13.25
N TRP A 17 -21.81 -14.87 13.11
CA TRP A 17 -22.50 -13.89 12.26
C TRP A 17 -22.37 -12.45 12.79
N ALA A 18 -22.27 -12.26 14.11
CA ALA A 18 -22.08 -10.94 14.72
C ALA A 18 -20.69 -10.38 14.40
N TRP A 19 -19.68 -11.21 14.21
CA TRP A 19 -18.35 -10.77 13.77
C TRP A 19 -18.35 -10.27 12.31
N LEU A 20 -19.15 -10.88 11.44
CA LEU A 20 -19.32 -10.40 10.06
C LEU A 20 -20.03 -9.04 10.03
N VAL A 21 -21.06 -8.87 10.86
CA VAL A 21 -21.77 -7.58 11.00
C VAL A 21 -20.85 -6.50 11.56
N VAL A 22 -20.05 -6.80 12.59
CA VAL A 22 -19.06 -5.85 13.14
C VAL A 22 -17.98 -5.51 12.11
N GLY A 23 -17.49 -6.49 11.34
CA GLY A 23 -16.54 -6.24 10.25
C GLY A 23 -17.10 -5.33 9.17
N ALA A 24 -18.35 -5.56 8.75
CA ALA A 24 -19.04 -4.72 7.78
C ALA A 24 -19.28 -3.30 8.30
N VAL A 25 -19.69 -3.16 9.57
CA VAL A 25 -19.91 -1.84 10.20
C VAL A 25 -18.60 -1.08 10.33
N VAL A 26 -17.48 -1.75 10.68
CA VAL A 26 -16.15 -1.11 10.72
C VAL A 26 -15.69 -0.69 9.33
N ALA A 27 -15.89 -1.53 8.31
CA ALA A 27 -15.55 -1.17 6.92
C ALA A 27 -16.36 0.04 6.44
N ILE A 28 -17.67 0.06 6.70
CA ILE A 28 -18.54 1.20 6.36
C ILE A 28 -18.16 2.45 7.17
N ALA A 29 -17.80 2.31 8.44
CA ALA A 29 -17.35 3.43 9.27
C ALA A 29 -15.99 3.98 8.82
N LEU A 30 -15.09 3.14 8.31
CA LEU A 30 -13.82 3.58 7.73
C LEU A 30 -14.06 4.31 6.40
N VAL A 31 -14.89 3.75 5.51
CA VAL A 31 -15.25 4.41 4.24
C VAL A 31 -15.98 5.74 4.51
N GLY A 32 -16.94 5.76 5.44
CA GLY A 32 -17.67 6.97 5.82
C GLY A 32 -16.81 7.99 6.55
N GLY A 33 -15.90 7.56 7.42
CA GLY A 33 -14.95 8.42 8.13
C GLY A 33 -13.94 9.07 7.20
N VAL A 34 -13.42 8.33 6.22
CA VAL A 34 -12.55 8.85 5.17
C VAL A 34 -13.31 9.84 4.27
N SER A 35 -14.55 9.52 3.91
CA SER A 35 -15.42 10.40 3.10
C SER A 35 -15.73 11.73 3.83
N ALA A 36 -16.04 11.67 5.13
CA ALA A 36 -16.32 12.85 5.95
C ALA A 36 -15.06 13.70 6.17
N TRP A 37 -13.88 13.06 6.32
CA TRP A 37 -12.61 13.76 6.41
C TRP A 37 -12.25 14.50 5.11
N TYR A 38 -12.50 13.89 3.94
CA TYR A 38 -12.32 14.55 2.65
C TYR A 38 -13.23 15.77 2.45
N GLN A 39 -14.48 15.73 2.95
CA GLN A 39 -15.38 16.88 2.87
C GLN A 39 -15.00 18.00 3.85
N ALA A 40 -14.40 17.66 4.99
CA ALA A 40 -13.95 18.64 5.99
C ALA A 40 -12.60 19.32 5.63
N ASN A 41 -11.80 18.68 4.77
CA ASN A 41 -10.49 19.17 4.33
C ASN A 41 -10.40 19.24 2.79
N PRO A 42 -11.12 20.16 2.12
CA PRO A 42 -11.01 20.32 0.67
C PRO A 42 -9.58 20.73 0.29
N GLN A 43 -8.84 19.82 -0.36
CA GLN A 43 -7.60 20.17 -1.03
C GLN A 43 -7.94 21.03 -2.24
N SER A 44 -7.83 22.35 -2.07
CA SER A 44 -8.00 23.32 -3.14
C SER A 44 -6.77 23.27 -4.07
N SER A 45 -6.76 22.33 -5.00
CA SER A 45 -5.80 22.26 -6.11
C SER A 45 -6.55 21.91 -7.38
N GLY A 46 -7.00 22.92 -8.12
CA GLY A 46 -7.40 22.74 -9.52
C GLY A 46 -6.21 22.22 -10.34
N PRO A 47 -6.44 21.52 -11.47
CA PRO A 47 -5.36 21.02 -12.29
C PRO A 47 -4.54 22.19 -12.85
N THR A 48 -3.35 22.39 -12.30
CA THR A 48 -2.33 23.22 -12.95
C THR A 48 -1.65 22.31 -13.96
N ASN A 49 -1.94 22.52 -15.25
CA ASN A 49 -1.21 21.90 -16.35
C ASN A 49 0.23 22.42 -16.33
N THR A 50 1.10 21.77 -15.55
CA THR A 50 2.55 21.95 -15.66
C THR A 50 3.01 21.24 -16.92
N ALA A 51 3.67 21.98 -17.82
CA ALA A 51 4.17 21.47 -19.08
C ALA A 51 5.16 20.31 -18.85
N ALA A 52 4.97 19.22 -19.60
CA ALA A 52 5.85 18.05 -19.57
C ALA A 52 7.27 18.40 -20.05
N PRO A 53 8.33 17.86 -19.43
CA PRO A 53 9.68 18.02 -19.95
C PRO A 53 9.82 17.31 -21.31
N THR A 54 10.28 18.05 -22.32
CA THR A 54 10.59 17.54 -23.65
C THR A 54 11.90 16.75 -23.64
N GLY A 55 11.88 15.51 -24.13
CA GLY A 55 13.07 14.87 -24.70
C GLY A 55 13.78 13.84 -23.81
N GLY A 56 13.26 12.63 -23.81
CA GLY A 56 13.95 11.41 -23.37
C GLY A 56 12.99 10.24 -23.62
N THR A 57 13.46 9.12 -24.14
CA THR A 57 12.65 7.90 -24.22
C THR A 57 12.09 7.65 -22.83
N THR A 58 10.78 7.81 -22.62
CA THR A 58 10.17 7.68 -21.31
C THR A 58 10.49 6.29 -20.78
N ALA A 59 11.37 6.21 -19.79
CA ALA A 59 11.77 4.94 -19.22
C ALA A 59 10.52 4.27 -18.64
N VAL A 60 10.23 3.05 -19.06
CA VAL A 60 9.06 2.33 -18.56
C VAL A 60 9.38 1.82 -17.14
N PRO A 61 8.58 2.16 -16.11
CA PRO A 61 8.83 1.72 -14.75
C PRO A 61 8.96 0.20 -14.66
N ASN A 62 9.92 -0.27 -13.86
CA ASN A 62 10.11 -1.69 -13.58
C ASN A 62 9.28 -2.10 -12.35
N GLY A 63 8.21 -2.88 -12.56
CA GLY A 63 7.37 -3.43 -11.47
C GLY A 63 8.11 -4.44 -10.58
N CYS A 64 9.32 -4.83 -10.98
CA CYS A 64 10.21 -5.76 -10.30
C CYS A 64 11.50 -5.13 -9.81
N LEU A 65 11.47 -3.85 -9.46
CA LEU A 65 12.67 -3.17 -8.99
C LEU A 65 13.30 -3.85 -7.76
N ALA A 66 12.50 -4.46 -6.87
CA ALA A 66 12.99 -5.26 -5.74
C ALA A 66 13.42 -6.70 -6.09
N GLY A 67 13.30 -7.09 -7.36
CA GLY A 67 13.53 -8.46 -7.83
C GLY A 67 12.53 -9.46 -7.26
N ALA A 68 12.94 -10.71 -7.08
CA ALA A 68 12.07 -11.76 -6.54
C ALA A 68 11.87 -11.66 -5.02
N SER A 69 12.70 -10.89 -4.31
CA SER A 69 12.57 -10.73 -2.86
C SER A 69 11.47 -9.74 -2.50
N ASN A 70 10.76 -10.05 -1.42
CA ASN A 70 9.80 -9.15 -0.78
C ASN A 70 10.23 -8.78 0.66
N ASP A 71 11.47 -9.06 1.05
CA ASP A 71 11.98 -8.69 2.37
C ASP A 71 12.43 -7.22 2.47
N ALA A 72 12.76 -6.78 3.69
CA ALA A 72 13.24 -5.42 3.93
C ALA A 72 14.52 -5.11 3.13
N ALA A 73 15.43 -6.07 2.99
CA ALA A 73 16.67 -5.89 2.25
C ALA A 73 16.40 -5.64 0.75
N GLY A 74 15.48 -6.41 0.15
CA GLY A 74 15.05 -6.23 -1.23
C GLY A 74 14.41 -4.87 -1.48
N LEU A 75 13.55 -4.40 -0.56
CA LEU A 75 12.95 -3.07 -0.67
C LEU A 75 13.99 -1.94 -0.56
N LEU A 76 14.90 -2.02 0.42
CA LEU A 76 15.93 -0.99 0.60
C LEU A 76 16.99 -1.01 -0.52
N LYS A 77 17.21 -2.17 -1.14
CA LYS A 77 17.99 -2.26 -2.37
C LYS A 77 17.27 -1.55 -3.52
N ALA A 78 15.98 -1.84 -3.72
CA ALA A 78 15.17 -1.19 -4.75
C ALA A 78 15.17 0.34 -4.61
N GLN A 79 15.10 0.85 -3.37
CA GLN A 79 15.18 2.28 -3.09
C GLN A 79 16.47 2.91 -3.63
N LYS A 80 17.61 2.25 -3.41
CA LYS A 80 18.93 2.75 -3.83
C LYS A 80 19.15 2.63 -5.34
N GLU A 81 18.54 1.62 -5.96
CA GLU A 81 18.64 1.38 -7.41
C GLU A 81 17.63 2.21 -8.22
N ALA A 82 16.60 2.76 -7.56
CA ALA A 82 15.62 3.61 -8.20
C ALA A 82 16.28 4.91 -8.74
N PRO A 83 16.28 5.16 -10.06
CA PRO A 83 16.84 6.39 -10.59
C PRO A 83 16.02 7.60 -10.15
N HIS A 84 16.65 8.77 -10.10
CA HIS A 84 15.96 10.04 -9.87
C HIS A 84 15.14 10.45 -11.11
N SER A 85 14.00 9.79 -11.30
CA SER A 85 13.07 10.00 -12.39
C SER A 85 11.67 9.50 -12.01
N GLU A 86 10.66 9.92 -12.77
CA GLU A 86 9.28 9.40 -12.65
C GLU A 86 9.22 7.87 -12.70
N ALA A 87 10.01 7.27 -13.59
CA ALA A 87 10.07 5.82 -13.74
C ALA A 87 10.66 5.12 -12.51
N GLY A 88 11.69 5.73 -11.90
CA GLY A 88 12.26 5.24 -10.66
C GLY A 88 11.31 5.37 -9.48
N ALA A 89 10.58 6.49 -9.37
CA ALA A 89 9.57 6.69 -8.35
C ALA A 89 8.44 5.66 -8.45
N ALA A 90 7.90 5.44 -9.65
CA ALA A 90 6.84 4.45 -9.90
C ALA A 90 7.32 3.01 -9.65
N GLY A 91 8.53 2.66 -10.08
CA GLY A 91 9.14 1.36 -9.80
C GLY A 91 9.33 1.14 -8.30
N PHE A 92 9.82 2.14 -7.57
CA PHE A 92 9.98 2.05 -6.12
C PHE A 92 8.63 1.99 -5.38
N ALA A 93 7.63 2.78 -5.80
CA ALA A 93 6.27 2.70 -5.24
C ALA A 93 5.67 1.29 -5.38
N SER A 94 5.89 0.62 -6.52
CA SER A 94 5.46 -0.77 -6.71
C SER A 94 6.15 -1.74 -5.75
N ALA A 95 7.44 -1.54 -5.48
CA ALA A 95 8.19 -2.33 -4.50
C ALA A 95 7.66 -2.12 -3.07
N VAL A 96 7.37 -0.86 -2.69
CA VAL A 96 6.73 -0.54 -1.39
C VAL A 96 5.38 -1.25 -1.29
N LEU A 97 4.53 -1.12 -2.31
CA LEU A 97 3.20 -1.76 -2.31
C LEU A 97 3.31 -3.29 -2.17
N ARG A 98 4.25 -3.93 -2.88
CA ARG A 98 4.50 -5.37 -2.79
C ARG A 98 4.94 -5.78 -1.38
N TRP A 99 5.86 -5.01 -0.78
CA TRP A 99 6.39 -5.29 0.55
C TRP A 99 5.36 -5.13 1.66
N ILE A 100 4.47 -4.12 1.59
CA ILE A 100 3.39 -3.96 2.58
C ILE A 100 2.27 -5.00 2.42
N ALA A 101 2.02 -5.46 1.19
CA ALA A 101 0.96 -6.40 0.87
C ALA A 101 1.37 -7.88 1.08
N GLN A 102 2.64 -8.16 1.34
CA GLN A 102 3.11 -9.54 1.43
C GLN A 102 2.55 -10.31 2.64
N TYR A 103 2.59 -11.63 2.53
CA TYR A 103 2.32 -12.56 3.62
C TYR A 103 3.35 -13.72 3.62
N PRO A 104 3.88 -14.16 4.80
CA PRO A 104 3.72 -13.55 6.12
C PRO A 104 4.11 -12.08 6.14
N ARG A 105 3.43 -11.29 6.98
CA ARG A 105 3.70 -9.85 7.03
C ARG A 105 5.12 -9.58 7.52
N PRO A 106 5.74 -8.45 7.11
CA PRO A 106 7.01 -8.03 7.68
C PRO A 106 6.96 -8.02 9.22
N SER A 107 8.07 -8.37 9.85
CA SER A 107 8.18 -8.28 11.31
C SER A 107 8.11 -6.82 11.77
N ALA A 108 7.82 -6.58 13.05
CA ALA A 108 7.89 -5.22 13.60
C ALA A 108 9.30 -4.60 13.49
N GLY A 109 10.36 -5.43 13.57
CA GLY A 109 11.74 -4.98 13.37
C GLY A 109 12.03 -4.56 11.93
N ASP A 110 11.54 -5.32 10.96
CA ASP A 110 11.60 -4.94 9.55
C ASP A 110 10.78 -3.66 9.30
N GLY A 111 9.60 -3.57 9.91
CA GLY A 111 8.74 -2.40 9.93
C GLY A 111 9.49 -1.14 10.36
N ALA A 112 10.15 -1.19 11.51
CA ALA A 112 10.92 -0.08 12.05
C ALA A 112 12.09 0.31 11.14
N THR A 113 12.85 -0.69 10.66
CA THR A 113 14.00 -0.49 9.77
C THR A 113 13.59 0.17 8.46
N VAL A 114 12.55 -0.35 7.82
CA VAL A 114 12.03 0.20 6.56
C VAL A 114 11.44 1.58 6.79
N SER A 115 10.61 1.78 7.82
CA SER A 115 9.99 3.08 8.09
C SER A 115 11.03 4.19 8.29
N ALA A 116 12.13 3.91 8.99
CA ALA A 116 13.21 4.87 9.20
C ALA A 116 13.93 5.28 7.90
N ALA A 117 13.96 4.39 6.90
CA ALA A 117 14.68 4.60 5.64
C ALA A 117 13.79 5.19 4.53
N ILE A 118 12.53 4.73 4.44
CA ILE A 118 11.66 5.06 3.30
C ILE A 118 10.71 6.21 3.56
N LEU A 119 10.45 6.60 4.82
CA LEU A 119 9.52 7.70 5.09
C LEU A 119 10.21 9.04 4.90
N ALA A 120 9.55 9.91 4.13
CA ALA A 120 10.00 11.27 3.89
C ALA A 120 9.81 12.16 5.13
N LYS A 121 10.52 13.29 5.16
CA LYS A 121 10.22 14.33 6.15
C LYS A 121 8.78 14.80 5.98
N GLY A 122 8.05 14.83 7.09
CA GLY A 122 6.63 15.21 7.10
C GLY A 122 5.70 14.16 6.50
N ALA A 123 6.08 12.87 6.55
CA ALA A 123 5.18 11.79 6.15
C ALA A 123 3.83 11.85 6.88
N THR A 124 2.74 11.61 6.15
CA THR A 124 1.35 11.66 6.65
C THR A 124 0.59 10.39 6.25
N GLY A 125 -0.72 10.33 6.54
CA GLY A 125 -1.55 9.19 6.14
C GLY A 125 -1.26 7.92 6.94
N THR A 126 -1.51 6.76 6.32
CA THR A 126 -1.26 5.47 6.97
C THR A 126 0.22 5.12 6.98
N VAL A 127 0.98 5.57 5.98
CA VAL A 127 2.44 5.32 5.89
C VAL A 127 3.22 5.96 7.04
N ALA A 128 2.75 7.09 7.60
CA ALA A 128 3.37 7.68 8.79
C ALA A 128 3.39 6.74 10.00
N ASN A 129 2.47 5.78 10.05
CA ASN A 129 2.35 4.78 11.12
C ASN A 129 2.66 3.35 10.61
N LEU A 130 3.44 3.22 9.53
CA LEU A 130 3.69 1.94 8.85
C LEU A 130 4.07 0.80 9.81
N THR A 131 5.02 1.03 10.72
CA THR A 131 5.46 0.02 11.70
C THR A 131 4.30 -0.45 12.60
N ALA A 132 3.50 0.49 13.11
CA ALA A 132 2.37 0.19 13.97
C ALA A 132 1.25 -0.55 13.20
N ASN A 133 1.00 -0.15 11.95
CA ASN A 133 0.01 -0.78 11.09
C ASN A 133 0.38 -2.23 10.76
N LEU A 134 1.66 -2.50 10.48
CA LEU A 134 2.17 -3.85 10.27
C LEU A 134 2.00 -4.73 11.52
N ALA A 135 2.33 -4.19 12.70
CA ALA A 135 2.18 -4.90 13.96
C ALA A 135 0.71 -5.17 14.35
N ALA A 136 -0.20 -4.26 14.00
CA ALA A 136 -1.63 -4.38 14.30
C ALA A 136 -2.37 -5.34 13.35
N ALA A 137 -1.79 -5.64 12.20
CA ALA A 137 -2.49 -6.37 11.16
C ALA A 137 -2.65 -7.86 11.50
N LYS A 138 -3.89 -8.36 11.45
CA LYS A 138 -4.22 -9.74 11.86
C LYS A 138 -3.81 -10.77 10.80
N PRO A 139 -3.38 -11.99 11.20
CA PRO A 139 -3.15 -13.09 10.29
C PRO A 139 -4.34 -13.36 9.38
N LEU A 140 -4.09 -13.74 8.13
CA LEU A 140 -5.13 -14.11 7.17
C LEU A 140 -5.42 -15.62 7.31
N PRO A 141 -6.65 -16.03 7.68
CA PRO A 141 -6.97 -17.44 7.83
C PRO A 141 -6.76 -18.23 6.53
N GLY A 142 -6.03 -19.34 6.60
CA GLY A 142 -5.77 -20.21 5.43
C GLY A 142 -4.75 -19.68 4.43
N VAL A 143 -4.11 -18.53 4.70
CA VAL A 143 -3.02 -17.99 3.89
C VAL A 143 -1.70 -18.30 4.60
N THR A 144 -0.79 -18.96 3.88
CA THR A 144 0.57 -19.28 4.33
C THR A 144 1.62 -18.44 3.59
N SER A 145 1.31 -18.01 2.37
CA SER A 145 2.10 -17.02 1.64
C SER A 145 1.22 -16.07 0.83
N GLY A 146 1.70 -14.86 0.59
CA GLY A 146 1.00 -13.82 -0.16
C GLY A 146 1.97 -12.80 -0.73
N SER A 147 1.68 -12.31 -1.93
CA SER A 147 2.43 -11.23 -2.58
C SER A 147 1.56 -10.54 -3.62
N LEU A 148 2.10 -9.46 -4.20
CA LEU A 148 1.59 -8.88 -5.43
C LEU A 148 2.47 -9.28 -6.60
N ASN A 149 1.83 -9.50 -7.74
CA ASN A 149 2.45 -9.69 -9.04
C ASN A 149 2.15 -8.49 -9.94
N PHE A 150 3.19 -7.90 -10.53
CA PHE A 150 3.08 -6.77 -11.46
C PHE A 150 3.12 -7.16 -12.95
N ALA A 151 3.03 -8.44 -13.32
CA ALA A 151 3.05 -8.88 -14.72
C ALA A 151 1.93 -8.26 -15.54
N ASP A 152 0.73 -8.21 -14.96
CA ASP A 152 -0.42 -7.45 -15.48
C ASP A 152 -0.65 -6.14 -14.70
N GLY A 153 0.37 -5.73 -13.92
CA GLY A 153 0.31 -4.57 -13.05
C GLY A 153 0.23 -3.28 -13.85
N ARG A 154 -0.34 -2.25 -13.21
CA ARG A 154 -0.64 -0.97 -13.85
C ARG A 154 -0.17 0.18 -12.97
N TYR A 155 0.26 1.25 -13.62
CA TYR A 155 0.55 2.51 -12.96
C TYR A 155 -0.07 3.70 -13.69
N ALA A 156 -0.31 4.76 -12.94
CA ALA A 156 -0.70 6.06 -13.46
C ALA A 156 0.02 7.14 -12.66
N VAL A 157 0.75 8.01 -13.36
CA VAL A 157 1.32 9.21 -12.74
C VAL A 157 0.20 10.24 -12.64
N GLU A 158 -0.15 10.63 -11.41
CA GLU A 158 -1.20 11.61 -11.15
C GLU A 158 -0.64 13.04 -11.18
N GLU A 159 0.60 13.19 -10.71
CA GLU A 159 1.30 14.48 -10.64
C GLU A 159 2.80 14.24 -10.59
N ALA A 160 3.59 15.08 -11.27
CA ALA A 160 5.04 14.98 -11.24
C ALA A 160 5.72 16.35 -11.30
N THR A 161 6.80 16.46 -10.53
CA THR A 161 7.83 17.49 -10.59
C THR A 161 9.19 16.76 -10.54
N PRO A 162 10.33 17.46 -10.73
CA PRO A 162 11.64 16.79 -10.68
C PRO A 162 11.87 15.98 -9.39
N ASP A 163 11.47 16.49 -8.23
CA ASP A 163 11.74 15.89 -6.92
C ASP A 163 10.50 15.31 -6.23
N MET A 164 9.36 15.23 -6.92
CA MET A 164 8.13 14.69 -6.36
C MET A 164 7.29 14.03 -7.45
N VAL A 165 6.85 12.80 -7.21
CA VAL A 165 5.99 12.04 -8.11
C VAL A 165 4.86 11.44 -7.29
N ARG A 166 3.64 11.82 -7.59
CA ARG A 166 2.45 11.16 -7.07
C ARG A 166 1.97 10.14 -8.10
N VAL A 167 1.98 8.87 -7.71
CA VAL A 167 1.74 7.75 -8.61
C VAL A 167 0.77 6.76 -7.97
N THR A 168 -0.24 6.35 -8.74
CA THR A 168 -1.05 5.18 -8.42
C THR A 168 -0.41 3.95 -9.03
N VAL A 169 -0.15 2.93 -8.22
CA VAL A 169 0.37 1.63 -8.67
C VAL A 169 -0.57 0.53 -8.22
N GLY A 170 -0.68 -0.53 -9.01
CA GLY A 170 -1.51 -1.68 -8.68
C GLY A 170 -1.04 -2.98 -9.32
N GLY A 171 -1.27 -4.07 -8.60
CA GLY A 171 -0.84 -5.42 -8.96
C GLY A 171 -1.91 -6.46 -8.65
N ALA A 172 -1.74 -7.66 -9.20
CA ALA A 172 -2.61 -8.80 -8.95
C ALA A 172 -2.14 -9.56 -7.70
N GLU A 173 -3.06 -9.99 -6.86
CA GLU A 173 -2.72 -10.73 -5.65
C GLU A 173 -2.43 -12.21 -5.97
N VAL A 174 -1.35 -12.71 -5.37
CA VAL A 174 -0.96 -14.11 -5.36
C VAL A 174 -1.06 -14.62 -3.92
N ARG A 175 -1.76 -15.72 -3.69
CA ARG A 175 -1.87 -16.39 -2.36
C ARG A 175 -1.48 -17.85 -2.47
N ASN A 176 -0.68 -18.33 -1.53
CA ASN A 176 -0.23 -19.72 -1.47
C ASN A 176 0.38 -20.20 -2.81
N GLY A 177 1.12 -19.30 -3.48
CA GLY A 177 1.75 -19.55 -4.79
C GLY A 177 0.79 -19.56 -5.99
N LYS A 178 -0.49 -19.19 -5.82
CA LYS A 178 -1.49 -19.18 -6.89
C LYS A 178 -2.02 -17.76 -7.14
N PRO A 179 -2.17 -17.34 -8.40
CA PRO A 179 -2.89 -16.12 -8.73
C PRO A 179 -4.32 -16.15 -8.18
N THR A 180 -4.83 -14.98 -7.85
CA THR A 180 -6.23 -14.76 -7.46
C THR A 180 -6.88 -13.74 -8.39
N ASP A 181 -8.21 -13.62 -8.34
CA ASP A 181 -8.94 -12.57 -9.07
C ASP A 181 -8.88 -11.20 -8.37
N GLN A 182 -8.21 -11.12 -7.22
CA GLN A 182 -8.10 -9.90 -6.43
C GLN A 182 -6.95 -9.04 -6.96
N LYS A 183 -7.17 -7.72 -6.96
CA LYS A 183 -6.17 -6.71 -7.29
C LYS A 183 -6.04 -5.74 -6.14
N ILE A 184 -4.87 -5.16 -5.98
CA ILE A 184 -4.60 -4.14 -4.96
C ILE A 184 -3.97 -2.95 -5.67
N ALA A 185 -4.39 -1.74 -5.30
CA ALA A 185 -3.80 -0.50 -5.75
C ALA A 185 -3.62 0.46 -4.58
N SER A 186 -2.64 1.33 -4.70
CA SER A 186 -2.40 2.43 -3.79
C SER A 186 -1.83 3.59 -4.57
N THR A 187 -2.28 4.80 -4.25
CA THR A 187 -1.59 6.01 -4.65
C THR A 187 -0.55 6.35 -3.60
N MET A 188 0.63 6.74 -4.05
CA MET A 188 1.74 7.12 -3.17
C MET A 188 2.36 8.41 -3.68
N THR A 189 2.60 9.35 -2.76
CA THR A 189 3.41 10.53 -3.04
C THR A 189 4.86 10.20 -2.71
N MET A 190 5.67 10.07 -3.75
CA MET A 190 7.11 9.80 -3.68
C MET A 190 7.87 11.12 -3.78
N VAL A 191 8.88 11.31 -2.95
CA VAL A 191 9.69 12.54 -2.92
C VAL A 191 11.16 12.18 -2.89
N TRP A 192 11.98 12.94 -3.61
CA TRP A 192 13.40 12.73 -3.66
C TRP A 192 14.08 13.46 -2.50
N GLU A 193 14.58 12.70 -1.53
CA GLU A 193 15.23 13.22 -0.32
C GLU A 193 16.46 12.37 -0.02
N ASP A 194 17.59 13.01 0.31
CA ASP A 194 18.85 12.32 0.63
C ASP A 194 19.32 11.36 -0.49
N SER A 195 19.15 11.79 -1.75
CA SER A 195 19.52 11.02 -2.95
C SER A 195 18.80 9.68 -3.12
N VAL A 196 17.60 9.54 -2.54
CA VAL A 196 16.72 8.39 -2.73
C VAL A 196 15.25 8.82 -2.79
N TRP A 197 14.40 7.99 -3.40
CA TRP A 197 12.95 8.16 -3.27
C TRP A 197 12.47 7.77 -1.88
N LYS A 198 11.57 8.58 -1.30
CA LYS A 198 10.90 8.35 -0.02
C LYS A 198 9.40 8.56 -0.15
N VAL A 199 8.62 7.90 0.69
CA VAL A 199 7.16 7.97 0.73
C VAL A 199 6.74 9.09 1.67
N ARG A 200 5.99 10.08 1.15
CA ARG A 200 5.44 11.19 1.93
C ARG A 200 3.98 10.95 2.34
N SER A 201 3.19 10.30 1.51
CA SER A 201 1.80 9.95 1.84
C SER A 201 1.32 8.79 0.97
N ASP A 202 0.25 8.16 1.42
CA ASP A 202 -0.54 7.19 0.68
C ASP A 202 -2.00 7.65 0.54
N GLY A 203 -2.68 7.12 -0.47
CA GLY A 203 -4.05 7.48 -0.82
C GLY A 203 -4.71 6.49 -1.78
N THR A 204 -5.93 6.81 -2.18
CA THR A 204 -6.75 6.04 -3.12
C THR A 204 -7.39 6.95 -4.16
N GLU A 205 -6.56 7.59 -4.98
CA GLU A 205 -7.01 8.55 -5.99
C GLU A 205 -7.72 7.89 -7.17
N ARG A 206 -7.40 6.63 -7.47
CA ARG A 206 -8.09 5.83 -8.49
C ARG A 206 -8.72 4.59 -7.90
N THR A 207 -9.83 4.19 -8.51
CA THR A 207 -10.38 2.85 -8.34
C THR A 207 -9.51 1.81 -9.06
N LEU A 208 -9.66 0.54 -8.68
CA LEU A 208 -9.02 -0.57 -9.39
C LEU A 208 -9.47 -0.63 -10.85
N ASP A 209 -10.76 -0.43 -11.12
CA ASP A 209 -11.29 -0.50 -12.50
C ASP A 209 -10.70 0.60 -13.38
N GLU A 210 -10.63 1.83 -12.88
CA GLU A 210 -10.01 2.95 -13.62
C GLU A 210 -8.52 2.71 -13.87
N LEU A 211 -7.76 2.29 -12.85
CA LEU A 211 -6.34 2.03 -12.99
C LEU A 211 -6.08 0.90 -13.99
N PHE A 212 -6.86 -0.18 -13.95
CA PHE A 212 -6.65 -1.32 -14.85
C PHE A 212 -7.23 -1.12 -16.25
N ALA A 213 -8.19 -0.22 -16.43
CA ALA A 213 -8.71 0.16 -17.74
C ALA A 213 -7.81 1.18 -18.46
N SER A 214 -7.22 2.14 -17.73
CA SER A 214 -6.54 3.30 -18.32
C SER A 214 -5.06 3.45 -17.96
N GLY A 215 -4.55 2.69 -16.99
CA GLY A 215 -3.16 2.75 -16.55
C GLY A 215 -2.17 2.13 -17.53
N SER A 216 -0.94 2.64 -17.48
CA SER A 216 0.20 2.12 -18.23
C SER A 216 0.70 0.80 -17.63
N ALA A 217 1.17 -0.11 -18.47
CA ALA A 217 1.78 -1.36 -18.03
C ALA A 217 3.22 -1.14 -17.55
N PHE A 218 3.65 -1.87 -16.52
CA PHE A 218 5.06 -1.96 -16.15
C PHE A 218 5.87 -2.71 -17.22
N SER A 219 7.19 -2.50 -17.26
CA SER A 219 8.09 -3.22 -18.17
C SER A 219 8.33 -4.68 -17.77
N GLY A 220 7.84 -5.11 -16.60
CA GLY A 220 7.99 -6.47 -16.08
C GLY A 220 7.19 -6.71 -14.81
N GLY A 221 7.16 -7.98 -14.38
CA GLY A 221 6.35 -8.46 -13.28
C GLY A 221 6.90 -9.68 -12.55
N CYS A 222 6.68 -9.66 -11.25
CA CYS A 222 7.06 -10.55 -10.17
C CYS A 222 6.12 -10.19 -9.02
#